data_AF-A0A7W0PLZ9-F1
#
_entry.id   AF-A0A7W0PLZ9-F1
#
_cell.length_a   1.000
_cell.length_b   1.000
_cell.length_c   1.000
_cell.angle_alpha   90.00
_cell.angle_beta   90.00
_cell.angle_gamma   90.00
#
_symmetry.space_group_name_H-M   'P 1'
#
loop_
_entity.id
_entity.type
_entity.pdbx_description
1 polymer ?
#
loop_
_entity_poly.entity_id
_entity_poly.type
_entity_poly.pdbx_seq_one_letter_code
_entity_poly.pdbx_strand_id
1 'polypeptide(L)'
;MSVTESDIPEAFFDDGWLTAVEYLVSSGKEGTVFCCRAAPHTGHDHLAVKIHRGRSQRSFKNDAVYLGGRVAGVSLSGSAGVKASGKVDRRLARAVAKRARTGIAAIEQSWITYEYGTMQLLHRAGARVPQPVAQSGHALLMEYLGDADGPAPKLKHVTLSREEVGT
;
A
#
# COMPACT_ATOMS: atom_id res chain seq x y z
N MET A 1 -16.49 -0.84 -8.12
CA MET A 1 -15.88 -1.67 -9.15
C MET A 1 -14.95 -2.64 -8.44
N SER A 2 -15.00 -3.93 -8.72
CA SER A 2 -14.07 -4.90 -8.10
C SER A 2 -12.69 -4.70 -8.69
N VAL A 3 -11.67 -4.58 -7.84
CA VAL A 3 -10.26 -4.56 -8.27
C VAL A 3 -9.91 -5.94 -8.82
N THR A 4 -9.21 -5.97 -9.95
CA THR A 4 -8.82 -7.17 -10.71
C THR A 4 -7.32 -7.14 -11.02
N GLU A 5 -6.83 -8.20 -11.66
CA GLU A 5 -5.41 -8.33 -12.03
C GLU A 5 -4.97 -7.25 -13.03
N SER A 6 -5.87 -6.78 -13.90
CA SER A 6 -5.57 -5.69 -14.85
C SER A 6 -5.39 -4.32 -14.19
N ASP A 7 -5.67 -4.20 -12.89
CA ASP A 7 -5.39 -2.98 -12.11
C ASP A 7 -3.95 -2.97 -11.54
N ILE A 8 -3.18 -4.07 -11.69
CA ILE A 8 -1.77 -4.11 -11.28
C ILE A 8 -0.96 -3.20 -12.22
N PRO A 9 -0.16 -2.26 -11.68
CA PRO A 9 0.65 -1.38 -12.52
C PRO A 9 1.63 -2.13 -13.41
N GLU A 10 1.61 -1.84 -14.72
CA GLU A 10 2.55 -2.40 -15.72
C GLU A 10 4.01 -2.17 -15.34
N ALA A 11 4.31 -1.06 -14.67
CA ALA A 11 5.65 -0.76 -14.15
C ALA A 11 6.27 -1.88 -13.31
N PHE A 12 5.47 -2.70 -12.59
CA PHE A 12 6.04 -3.83 -11.86
C PHE A 12 6.55 -4.96 -12.77
N PHE A 13 6.02 -5.08 -13.98
CA PHE A 13 6.52 -6.00 -15.00
C PHE A 13 7.65 -5.37 -15.80
N ASP A 14 7.48 -4.11 -16.22
CA ASP A 14 8.45 -3.38 -17.05
C ASP A 14 9.78 -3.16 -16.31
N ASP A 15 9.73 -2.85 -15.01
CA ASP A 15 10.92 -2.70 -14.16
C ASP A 15 11.54 -4.05 -13.75
N GLY A 16 10.97 -5.17 -14.22
CA GLY A 16 11.46 -6.52 -13.97
C GLY A 16 11.16 -7.06 -12.57
N TRP A 17 10.21 -6.52 -11.81
CA TRP A 17 9.90 -7.09 -10.50
C TRP A 17 9.07 -8.37 -10.59
N LEU A 18 8.12 -8.41 -11.51
CA LEU A 18 7.13 -9.47 -11.66
C LEU A 18 7.18 -10.10 -13.05
N THR A 19 6.84 -11.39 -13.11
CA THR A 19 6.72 -12.12 -14.39
C THR A 19 5.29 -12.60 -14.66
N ALA A 20 4.49 -12.80 -13.62
CA ALA A 20 3.09 -13.21 -13.74
C ALA A 20 2.28 -12.87 -12.48
N VAL A 21 0.97 -12.74 -12.64
CA VAL A 21 0.00 -12.76 -11.54
C VAL A 21 -0.47 -14.19 -11.36
N GLU A 22 -0.56 -14.68 -10.13
CA GLU A 22 -0.90 -16.09 -9.87
C GLU A 22 -2.29 -16.25 -9.29
N TYR A 23 -2.59 -15.59 -8.17
CA TYR A 23 -3.90 -15.68 -7.55
C TYR A 23 -4.22 -14.51 -6.61
N LEU A 24 -5.51 -14.33 -6.39
CA LEU A 24 -6.06 -13.44 -5.38
C LEU A 24 -5.79 -13.99 -3.97
N VAL A 25 -5.07 -13.23 -3.15
CA VAL A 25 -4.80 -13.56 -1.73
C VAL A 25 -5.93 -13.06 -0.85
N SER A 26 -6.34 -11.80 -1.02
CA SER A 26 -7.41 -11.21 -0.20
C SER A 26 -8.04 -10.01 -0.87
N SER A 27 -9.34 -9.83 -0.64
CA SER A 27 -10.08 -8.63 -1.04
C SER A 27 -10.75 -8.06 0.21
N GLY A 28 -10.36 -6.84 0.60
CA GLY A 28 -10.86 -6.18 1.80
C GLY A 28 -11.36 -4.77 1.53
N LYS A 29 -11.76 -4.06 2.59
CA LYS A 29 -12.29 -2.69 2.48
C LYS A 29 -11.30 -1.69 1.90
N GLU A 30 -10.02 -1.85 2.20
CA GLU A 30 -8.98 -0.86 1.90
C GLU A 30 -8.15 -1.19 0.66
N GLY A 31 -8.17 -2.45 0.23
CA GLY A 31 -7.40 -2.90 -0.93
C GLY A 31 -7.55 -4.38 -1.21
N THR A 32 -7.01 -4.78 -2.35
CA THR A 32 -6.92 -6.16 -2.81
C THR A 32 -5.46 -6.56 -2.85
N VAL A 33 -5.14 -7.79 -2.45
CA VAL A 33 -3.79 -8.34 -2.47
C VAL A 33 -3.76 -9.53 -3.41
N PHE A 34 -2.79 -9.54 -4.32
CA PHE A 34 -2.49 -10.64 -5.24
C PHE A 34 -1.12 -11.23 -4.92
N CYS A 35 -1.00 -12.55 -5.07
CA CYS A 35 0.28 -13.23 -5.16
C CYS A 35 0.74 -13.17 -6.61
N CYS A 36 1.99 -12.78 -6.82
CA CYS A 36 2.60 -12.64 -8.13
C CYS A 36 3.95 -13.35 -8.15
N ARG A 37 4.29 -13.95 -9.29
CA ARG A 37 5.60 -14.55 -9.49
C ARG A 37 6.65 -13.46 -9.64
N ALA A 38 7.68 -13.53 -8.80
CA ALA A 38 8.77 -12.57 -8.87
C ALA A 38 9.73 -12.92 -10.02
N ALA A 39 10.46 -11.93 -10.53
CA ALA A 39 11.53 -12.22 -11.48
C ALA A 39 12.72 -12.90 -10.77
N PRO A 40 13.47 -13.80 -11.43
CA PRO A 40 14.55 -14.56 -10.79
C PRO A 40 15.63 -13.70 -10.11
N HIS A 41 15.90 -12.50 -10.63
CA HIS A 41 16.92 -11.61 -10.08
C HIS A 41 16.50 -10.92 -8.77
N THR A 42 15.23 -11.03 -8.36
CA THR A 42 14.74 -10.43 -7.12
C THR A 42 15.16 -11.24 -5.88
N GLY A 43 15.53 -12.51 -6.04
CA GLY A 43 15.83 -13.41 -4.93
C GLY A 43 14.59 -13.92 -4.19
N HIS A 44 13.39 -13.67 -4.72
CA HIS A 44 12.12 -14.17 -4.20
C HIS A 44 11.48 -15.11 -5.25
N ASP A 45 10.72 -16.10 -4.79
CA ASP A 45 9.85 -16.88 -5.67
C ASP A 45 8.55 -16.10 -5.96
N HIS A 46 8.00 -15.49 -4.92
CA HIS A 46 6.74 -14.75 -4.95
C HIS A 46 6.86 -13.37 -4.30
N LEU A 47 6.10 -12.42 -4.82
CA LEU A 47 5.87 -11.11 -4.23
C LEU A 47 4.36 -10.84 -4.15
N ALA A 48 3.97 -10.04 -3.16
CA ALA A 48 2.60 -9.59 -2.97
C ALA A 48 2.39 -8.20 -3.57
N VAL A 49 1.35 -8.05 -4.40
CA VAL A 49 0.88 -6.74 -4.85
C VAL A 49 -0.37 -6.36 -4.08
N LYS A 50 -0.32 -5.27 -3.32
CA LYS A 50 -1.49 -4.65 -2.69
C LYS A 50 -1.95 -3.45 -3.50
N ILE A 51 -3.17 -3.51 -4.03
CA ILE A 51 -3.83 -2.43 -4.75
C ILE A 51 -4.82 -1.74 -3.82
N HIS A 52 -4.68 -0.43 -3.63
CA HIS A 52 -5.59 0.35 -2.79
C HIS A 52 -6.87 0.73 -3.53
N ARG A 53 -8.02 0.56 -2.87
CA ARG A 53 -9.29 1.06 -3.42
C ARG A 53 -9.35 2.58 -3.33
N GLY A 54 -9.81 3.25 -4.38
CA GLY A 54 -10.11 4.69 -4.39
C GLY A 54 -11.21 5.04 -3.38
N ARG A 55 -11.20 6.26 -2.84
CA ARG A 55 -12.04 6.68 -1.71
C ARG A 55 -13.53 6.70 -2.04
N SER A 56 -13.92 6.90 -3.30
CA SER A 56 -15.32 6.74 -3.75
C SER A 56 -15.85 5.31 -3.58
N GLN A 57 -14.96 4.34 -3.40
CA GLN A 57 -15.28 2.91 -3.26
C GLN A 57 -14.98 2.38 -1.84
N ARG A 58 -14.53 3.22 -0.89
CA ARG A 58 -14.30 2.83 0.51
C ARG A 58 -15.57 3.11 1.32
N SER A 59 -16.11 2.11 2.01
CA SER A 59 -17.33 2.26 2.84
C SER A 59 -17.09 2.95 4.20
N PHE A 60 -16.21 3.95 4.30
CA PHE A 60 -15.97 4.70 5.55
C PHE A 60 -16.57 6.10 5.50
N LYS A 61 -17.41 6.43 6.49
CA LYS A 61 -18.12 7.71 6.65
C LYS A 61 -17.38 8.75 7.52
N ASN A 62 -16.18 8.47 8.05
CA ASN A 62 -15.54 9.34 9.05
C ASN A 62 -14.11 9.77 8.67
N ASP A 63 -14.05 10.69 7.69
CA ASP A 63 -12.82 11.17 7.04
C ASP A 63 -12.18 12.39 7.72
N ALA A 64 -12.91 13.10 8.57
CA ALA A 64 -12.50 14.39 9.12
C ALA A 64 -11.31 14.27 10.09
N VAL A 65 -11.27 13.19 10.87
CA VAL A 65 -10.23 12.96 11.90
C VAL A 65 -8.84 12.81 11.27
N TYR A 66 -8.75 12.16 10.10
CA TYR A 66 -7.47 11.95 9.41
C TYR A 66 -7.02 13.12 8.54
N LEU A 67 -7.96 13.97 8.10
CA LEU A 67 -7.63 15.23 7.43
C LEU A 67 -7.14 16.29 8.43
N GLY A 68 -7.71 16.32 9.65
CA GLY A 68 -7.38 17.32 10.67
C GLY A 68 -5.89 17.40 11.03
N GLY A 69 -5.20 16.26 11.08
CA GLY A 69 -3.74 16.21 11.35
C GLY A 69 -2.84 16.54 10.15
N ARG A 70 -3.40 16.65 8.93
CA ARG A 70 -2.65 16.82 7.66
C ARG A 70 -2.94 18.13 6.92
N VAL A 71 -4.04 18.81 7.24
CA VAL A 71 -4.39 20.12 6.64
C VAL A 71 -3.55 21.25 7.23
N ALA A 72 -3.00 21.09 8.44
CA ALA A 72 -2.12 22.07 9.07
C ALA A 72 -0.65 21.99 8.60
N GLY A 73 -0.27 20.95 7.84
CA GLY A 73 1.10 20.75 7.42
C GLY A 73 1.19 20.00 6.09
N VAL A 74 1.61 20.69 5.04
CA VAL A 74 2.20 20.11 3.82
C VAL A 74 3.58 19.50 4.14
N SER A 75 3.65 18.78 5.26
CA SER A 75 4.79 18.04 5.76
C SER A 75 4.28 17.28 6.97
N LEU A 76 4.37 15.95 6.91
CA LEU A 76 4.89 15.06 7.95
C LEU A 76 4.96 13.65 7.32
N SER A 77 6.17 13.33 6.86
CA SER A 77 6.69 12.04 6.36
C SER A 77 6.68 11.69 4.86
N GLY A 78 6.06 12.46 3.98
CA GLY A 78 6.15 12.19 2.54
C GLY A 78 5.96 13.45 1.71
N SER A 79 6.76 13.58 0.66
CA SER A 79 6.94 14.70 -0.28
C SER A 79 5.68 15.23 -0.99
N ALA A 80 4.48 14.80 -0.60
CA ALA A 80 3.21 15.19 -1.21
C ALA A 80 2.90 16.66 -0.92
N GLY A 81 3.02 17.51 -1.93
CA GLY A 81 2.73 18.94 -1.83
C GLY A 81 3.97 19.83 -1.77
N VAL A 82 5.18 19.27 -1.87
CA VAL A 82 6.42 20.02 -2.03
C VAL A 82 6.94 19.80 -3.43
N LYS A 83 7.16 20.87 -4.19
CA LYS A 83 7.78 20.80 -5.52
C LYS A 83 9.21 20.27 -5.40
N ALA A 84 9.80 19.79 -6.50
CA ALA A 84 11.23 19.47 -6.57
C ALA A 84 12.13 20.62 -6.06
N SER A 85 11.65 21.86 -6.13
CA SER A 85 12.31 23.06 -5.60
C SER A 85 12.22 23.25 -4.07
N GLY A 86 11.69 22.29 -3.31
CA GLY A 86 11.48 22.41 -1.85
C GLY A 86 10.35 23.36 -1.43
N LYS A 87 9.62 23.96 -2.38
CA LYS A 87 8.54 24.92 -2.11
C LYS A 87 7.19 24.23 -2.09
N VAL A 88 6.31 24.66 -1.18
CA VAL A 88 4.91 24.23 -1.14
C VAL A 88 4.24 24.48 -2.48
N ASP A 89 3.64 23.44 -3.06
CA ASP A 89 2.81 23.54 -4.24
C ASP A 89 1.46 24.17 -3.89
N ARG A 90 1.42 25.51 -3.97
CA ARG A 90 0.22 26.32 -3.75
C ARG A 90 -0.96 25.92 -4.64
N ARG A 91 -0.73 25.37 -5.84
CA ARG A 91 -1.83 24.92 -6.72
C ARG A 91 -2.45 23.65 -6.16
N LEU A 92 -1.60 22.70 -5.76
CA LEU A 92 -2.05 21.46 -5.14
C LEU A 92 -2.74 21.72 -3.79
N ALA A 93 -2.20 22.60 -2.96
CA ALA A 93 -2.81 22.99 -1.68
C ALA A 93 -4.23 23.57 -1.87
N ARG A 94 -4.43 24.43 -2.88
CA ARG A 94 -5.76 24.95 -3.24
C ARG A 94 -6.68 23.85 -3.76
N ALA A 95 -6.18 22.95 -4.59
CA ALA A 95 -6.96 21.82 -5.12
C ALA A 95 -7.45 20.90 -3.98
N VAL A 96 -6.59 20.63 -3.01
CA VAL A 96 -6.93 19.89 -1.78
C VAL A 96 -7.99 20.62 -0.97
N ALA A 97 -7.80 21.91 -0.69
CA ALA A 97 -8.76 22.73 0.05
C ALA A 97 -10.13 22.77 -0.62
N LYS A 98 -10.16 22.83 -1.96
CA LYS A 98 -11.39 22.82 -2.76
C LYS A 98 -11.95 21.41 -3.04
N ARG A 99 -11.32 20.35 -2.53
CA ARG A 99 -11.66 18.94 -2.86
C ARG A 99 -11.80 18.71 -4.37
N ALA A 100 -10.97 19.39 -5.17
CA ALA A 100 -10.91 19.15 -6.61
C ALA A 100 -10.39 17.73 -6.88
N ARG A 101 -10.73 17.13 -8.03
CA ARG A 101 -10.31 15.77 -8.40
C ARG A 101 -8.80 15.54 -8.22
N THR A 102 -7.98 16.49 -8.65
CA THR A 102 -6.52 16.45 -8.49
C THR A 102 -6.06 16.51 -7.03
N GLY A 103 -6.77 17.25 -6.18
CA GLY A 103 -6.51 17.30 -4.73
C GLY A 103 -6.93 16.01 -4.02
N ILE A 104 -8.04 15.40 -4.42
CA ILE A 104 -8.50 14.10 -3.90
C ILE A 104 -7.47 13.01 -4.25
N ALA A 105 -7.08 12.92 -5.52
CA ALA A 105 -6.09 11.94 -5.98
C ALA A 105 -4.74 12.11 -5.26
N ALA A 106 -4.30 13.34 -5.02
CA ALA A 106 -3.06 13.58 -4.27
C ALA A 106 -3.16 13.17 -2.79
N ILE A 107 -4.32 13.37 -2.15
CA ILE A 107 -4.55 12.86 -0.79
C ILE A 107 -4.50 11.33 -0.80
N GLU A 108 -5.16 10.68 -1.75
CA GLU A 108 -5.13 9.22 -1.89
C GLU A 108 -3.70 8.70 -2.06
N GLN A 109 -2.92 9.31 -2.96
CA GLN A 109 -1.52 8.96 -3.16
C GLN A 109 -0.70 9.14 -1.89
N SER A 110 -0.92 10.23 -1.14
CA SER A 110 -0.18 10.48 0.11
C SER A 110 -0.37 9.39 1.16
N TRP A 111 -1.55 8.73 1.18
CA TRP A 111 -1.79 7.60 2.08
C TRP A 111 -0.94 6.40 1.74
N ILE A 112 -0.82 6.10 0.45
CA ILE A 112 -0.10 4.92 -0.05
C ILE A 112 1.40 5.13 0.16
N THR A 113 1.89 6.33 -0.14
CA THR A 113 3.27 6.72 0.16
C THR A 113 3.56 6.68 1.67
N TYR A 114 2.63 7.12 2.52
CA TYR A 114 2.78 7.04 3.98
C TYR A 114 2.84 5.59 4.46
N GLU A 115 1.98 4.72 3.93
CA GLU A 115 1.97 3.29 4.28
C GLU A 115 3.28 2.61 3.87
N TYR A 116 3.74 2.84 2.64
CA TYR A 116 5.03 2.36 2.16
C TYR A 116 6.19 2.83 3.05
N GLY A 117 6.27 4.13 3.34
CA GLY A 117 7.32 4.70 4.18
C GLY A 117 7.27 4.19 5.62
N THR A 118 6.07 3.96 6.16
CA THR A 118 5.89 3.34 7.49
C THR A 118 6.38 1.91 7.50
N MET A 119 6.04 1.11 6.47
CA MET A 119 6.49 -0.27 6.36
C MET A 119 8.02 -0.36 6.19
N GLN A 120 8.61 0.55 5.42
CA GLN A 120 10.07 0.68 5.31
C GLN A 120 10.73 0.97 6.66
N LEU A 121 10.17 1.91 7.41
CA LEU A 121 10.67 2.27 8.73
C LEU A 121 10.61 1.08 9.69
N LEU A 122 9.47 0.39 9.76
CA LEU A 122 9.26 -0.76 10.63
C LEU A 122 10.18 -1.93 10.25
N HIS A 123 10.28 -2.25 8.97
CA HIS A 123 11.16 -3.32 8.48
C HIS A 123 12.62 -3.03 8.84
N ARG A 124 13.10 -1.80 8.59
CA ARG A 124 14.47 -1.38 8.96
C ARG A 124 14.71 -1.41 10.47
N ALA A 125 13.67 -1.20 11.28
CA ALA A 125 13.75 -1.32 12.73
C ALA A 125 13.73 -2.79 13.23
N GLY A 126 13.66 -3.77 12.33
CA GLY A 126 13.62 -5.20 12.68
C GLY A 126 12.23 -5.71 13.08
N ALA A 127 11.16 -4.94 12.85
CA ALA A 127 9.81 -5.42 13.07
C ALA A 127 9.45 -6.51 12.05
N ARG A 128 8.65 -7.50 12.47
CA ARG A 128 8.13 -8.56 11.58
C ARG A 128 6.98 -8.02 10.72
N VAL A 129 7.33 -7.23 9.71
CA VAL A 129 6.43 -6.74 8.66
C VAL A 129 6.96 -7.20 7.30
N PRO A 130 6.10 -7.36 6.27
CA PRO A 130 6.57 -7.67 4.92
C PRO A 130 7.62 -6.66 4.45
N GLN A 131 8.71 -7.14 3.86
CA GLN A 131 9.70 -6.25 3.27
C GLN A 131 9.06 -5.43 2.12
N PRO A 132 9.07 -4.08 2.18
CA PRO A 132 8.65 -3.25 1.06
C PRO A 132 9.64 -3.34 -0.11
N VAL A 133 9.14 -3.58 -1.32
CA VAL A 133 9.96 -3.65 -2.53
C VAL A 133 9.81 -2.38 -3.37
N ALA A 134 8.61 -2.08 -3.85
CA ALA A 134 8.36 -0.93 -4.73
C ALA A 134 6.95 -0.36 -4.53
N GLN A 135 6.73 0.87 -5.00
CA GLN A 135 5.43 1.55 -4.97
C GLN A 135 5.18 2.19 -6.32
N SER A 136 4.04 1.90 -6.94
CA SER A 136 3.66 2.47 -8.24
C SER A 136 2.19 2.86 -8.23
N GLY A 137 1.92 4.14 -8.49
CA GLY A 137 0.57 4.71 -8.41
C GLY A 137 -0.15 4.31 -7.12
N HIS A 138 -1.26 3.60 -7.27
CA HIS A 138 -2.11 3.18 -6.17
C HIS A 138 -1.83 1.76 -5.65
N ALA A 139 -0.68 1.19 -5.98
CA ALA A 139 -0.27 -0.14 -5.55
C ALA A 139 1.10 -0.17 -4.87
N LEU A 140 1.26 -1.18 -4.02
CA LEU A 140 2.43 -1.48 -3.22
C LEU A 140 2.88 -2.90 -3.54
N LEU A 141 4.16 -3.07 -3.86
CA LEU A 141 4.83 -4.36 -4.02
C LEU A 141 5.65 -4.65 -2.77
N MET A 142 5.46 -5.84 -2.19
CA MET A 142 6.10 -6.25 -0.95
C MET A 142 6.35 -7.75 -0.92
N GLU A 143 7.15 -8.20 0.04
CA GLU A 143 7.36 -9.61 0.35
C GLU A 143 6.04 -10.37 0.48
N TYR A 144 5.98 -11.55 -0.14
CA TYR A 144 4.88 -12.47 0.05
C TYR A 144 5.10 -13.27 1.34
N LEU A 145 4.11 -13.25 2.24
CA LEU A 145 4.12 -14.07 3.46
C LEU A 145 3.25 -15.31 3.25
N GLY A 146 3.90 -16.40 2.89
CA GLY A 146 3.28 -17.69 2.59
C GLY A 146 4.30 -18.63 1.95
N ASP A 147 3.80 -19.73 1.44
CA ASP A 147 4.57 -20.76 0.76
C ASP A 147 3.81 -21.24 -0.49
N ALA A 148 4.25 -22.36 -1.07
CA ALA A 148 3.64 -22.97 -2.24
C ALA A 148 2.19 -23.43 -2.01
N ASP A 149 1.79 -23.69 -0.76
CA ASP A 149 0.44 -24.12 -0.40
C ASP A 149 -0.51 -22.92 -0.21
N GLY A 150 0.04 -21.73 0.02
CA GLY A 150 -0.71 -20.48 -0.03
C GLY A 150 -0.27 -19.45 1.02
N PRO A 151 -1.12 -18.43 1.27
CA PRO A 151 -0.76 -17.34 2.16
C PRO A 151 -0.74 -17.82 3.61
N ALA A 152 0.19 -17.29 4.40
CA ALA A 152 0.22 -17.53 5.84
C ALA A 152 -1.15 -17.20 6.47
N PRO A 153 -1.69 -18.09 7.32
CA PRO A 153 -3.01 -17.89 7.89
C PRO A 153 -3.03 -16.67 8.83
N LYS A 154 -4.17 -15.98 8.85
CA LYS A 154 -4.39 -14.90 9.83
C LYS A 154 -4.50 -15.50 11.23
N LEU A 155 -4.06 -14.75 12.25
CA LEU A 155 -4.11 -15.19 13.65
C LEU A 155 -5.51 -15.68 14.09
N LYS A 156 -6.58 -15.05 13.60
CA LYS A 156 -7.97 -15.45 13.89
C LYS A 156 -8.41 -16.78 13.26
N HIS A 157 -7.60 -17.37 12.37
CA HIS A 157 -7.88 -18.62 11.68
C HIS A 157 -6.95 -19.75 12.14
N VAL A 158 -6.05 -19.49 13.09
CA VAL A 158 -5.21 -20.53 13.69
C VAL A 158 -5.72 -20.86 15.09
N THR A 159 -5.65 -22.13 15.46
CA THR A 159 -5.89 -22.57 16.83
C THR A 159 -4.55 -22.56 17.55
N LEU A 160 -4.45 -21.77 18.61
CA LEU A 160 -3.26 -21.70 19.45
C LEU A 160 -3.46 -22.55 20.70
N SER A 161 -2.45 -23.33 21.06
CA SER A 161 -2.37 -23.99 22.37
C SER A 161 -2.17 -22.97 23.49
N ARG A 162 -2.44 -23.37 24.74
CA ARG A 162 -2.21 -22.49 25.91
C ARG A 162 -0.76 -22.05 26.06
N GLU A 163 0.20 -22.89 25.66
CA GLU A 163 1.63 -22.56 25.72
C GLU A 163 2.02 -21.49 24.69
N GLU A 164 1.40 -21.50 23.51
CA GLU A 164 1.68 -20.53 22.44
C GLU A 164 1.04 -19.16 22.65
N VAL A 165 -0.05 -19.08 23.42
CA VAL A 165 -0.74 -17.80 23.69
C VAL A 165 0.04 -16.93 24.68
N GLY A 166 0.91 -17.53 25.51
CA GLY A 166 1.62 -16.85 26.58
C GLY A 166 0.66 -16.42 27.71
N THR A 167 0.91 -16.91 28.92
CA THR A 167 0.27 -16.40 30.15
C THR A 167 1.16 -15.40 30.85
#